data_AF-A0A924XYT2-F1
#
_entry.id   AF-A0A924XYT2-F1
#
_cell.length_a   1.000
_cell.length_b   1.000
_cell.length_c   1.000
_cell.angle_alpha   90.00
_cell.angle_beta   90.00
_cell.angle_gamma   90.00
#
_symmetry.space_group_name_H-M   'P 1'
#
loop_
_entity.id
_entity.type
_entity.pdbx_description
1 polymer ?
#
loop_
_entity_poly.entity_id
_entity_poly.type
_entity_poly.pdbx_seq_one_letter_code
_entity_poly.pdbx_strand_id
1 'polypeptide(L)'
;MTTLIRITSIAVCSCALFLCVSQTASAQISAGNSDDTAVLVPGISASDYMAGKRAKNGFTRASLTQGNADYYVGQFENIYQITLTSAERSEFQRRLVAAWPEGKHDTDMPGAFKVLQRSVQADAGAIGNGDDWKSIVTRRAMLAKLKSLTAEDRVNGLFLLGLYSRHNRSLAAGDPPLTRKTADALTERMVFMVNEVMGKKAAAVTPALKEKITRQTVTLWPKITSVQRQKLVDLEQEWSYFESREWAGTTEYFREKMRIEWGQELEKSVPAVRAMSRFRRERFAKAQAREQARWAKMSPQQRQMILMDLQDQARMNAVMRNTVNAMNLQADAATLNIIEGISSDRYHYYVANP
;
A
#
# COMPACT_ATOMS: atom_id res chain seq x y z
N MET A 1 6.51 28.91 39.00
CA MET A 1 7.33 28.07 38.09
C MET A 1 6.85 26.64 38.22
N THR A 2 6.73 25.95 37.09
CA THR A 2 6.30 24.55 36.91
C THR A 2 4.79 24.30 36.94
N THR A 3 4.14 24.47 35.77
CA THR A 3 2.80 23.93 35.51
C THR A 3 2.92 22.73 34.58
N LEU A 4 2.75 21.54 35.16
CA LEU A 4 2.58 20.26 34.50
C LEU A 4 1.15 20.21 33.90
N ILE A 5 1.00 20.02 32.59
CA ILE A 5 -0.30 19.74 31.98
C ILE A 5 -0.35 18.26 31.61
N ARG A 6 -1.16 17.51 32.37
CA ARG A 6 -1.62 16.15 32.05
C ARG A 6 -2.60 16.23 30.87
N ILE A 7 -2.37 15.45 29.83
CA ILE A 7 -3.37 15.15 28.80
C ILE A 7 -3.85 13.72 29.04
N THR A 8 -5.01 13.60 29.67
CA THR A 8 -5.81 12.38 29.73
C THR A 8 -7.26 12.76 29.42
N SER A 9 -7.92 11.91 28.63
CA SER A 9 -9.37 11.81 28.43
C SER A 9 -10.03 12.66 27.33
N ILE A 10 -9.96 12.19 26.07
CA ILE A 10 -11.07 12.29 25.09
C ILE A 10 -11.03 11.02 24.20
N ALA A 11 -11.55 9.89 24.69
CA ALA A 11 -11.77 8.69 23.86
C ALA A 11 -12.75 7.71 24.51
N VAL A 12 -13.90 8.18 25.00
CA VAL A 12 -15.00 7.30 25.43
C VAL A 12 -16.31 8.00 25.10
N CYS A 13 -16.86 7.79 23.89
CA CYS A 13 -18.29 8.04 23.64
C CYS A 13 -18.86 7.46 22.32
N SER A 14 -18.15 6.60 21.57
CA SER A 14 -18.70 6.11 20.28
C SER A 14 -18.75 4.59 20.10
N CYS A 15 -18.53 3.80 21.17
CA CYS A 15 -18.50 2.33 21.09
C CYS A 15 -19.84 1.61 21.39
N ALA A 16 -20.94 2.30 21.69
CA ALA A 16 -22.13 1.65 22.25
C ALA A 16 -23.24 1.23 21.25
N LEU A 17 -23.05 1.35 19.94
CA LEU A 17 -24.13 1.09 18.95
C LEU A 17 -23.84 0.01 17.90
N PHE A 18 -22.71 -0.70 17.98
CA PHE A 18 -22.22 -1.52 16.85
C PHE A 18 -22.28 -3.05 17.00
N LEU A 19 -22.90 -3.59 18.06
CA LEU A 19 -22.80 -5.02 18.40
C LEU A 19 -23.95 -5.95 17.92
N CYS A 20 -24.90 -5.50 17.09
CA CYS A 20 -26.08 -6.34 16.77
C CYS A 20 -26.24 -6.85 15.33
N VAL A 21 -25.28 -6.67 14.42
CA VAL A 21 -25.46 -7.20 13.04
C VAL A 21 -24.21 -7.95 12.57
N SER A 22 -23.96 -9.12 13.16
CA SER A 22 -22.99 -10.07 12.60
C SER A 22 -23.43 -11.50 12.86
N GLN A 23 -24.47 -11.94 12.14
CA GLN A 23 -24.73 -13.36 11.91
C GLN A 23 -25.70 -13.50 10.74
N THR A 24 -25.19 -13.95 9.60
CA THR A 24 -25.75 -14.98 8.68
C THR A 24 -25.31 -14.75 7.23
N ALA A 25 -25.30 -15.88 6.51
CA ALA A 25 -25.21 -16.07 5.06
C ALA A 25 -23.80 -16.16 4.45
N SER A 26 -23.36 -17.41 4.42
CA SER A 26 -22.39 -17.98 3.50
C SER A 26 -23.07 -18.32 2.15
N ALA A 27 -22.26 -18.35 1.10
CA ALA A 27 -22.41 -19.02 -0.20
C ALA A 27 -23.43 -18.48 -1.25
N GLN A 28 -22.90 -17.97 -2.37
CA GLN A 28 -22.95 -18.54 -3.73
C GLN A 28 -22.71 -17.44 -4.79
N ILE A 29 -21.67 -17.57 -5.63
CA ILE A 29 -21.62 -16.89 -6.94
C ILE A 29 -21.03 -17.84 -7.98
N SER A 30 -21.77 -17.97 -9.09
CA SER A 30 -21.51 -18.76 -10.29
C SER A 30 -20.54 -18.06 -11.25
N ALA A 31 -19.88 -18.87 -12.06
CA ALA A 31 -18.96 -18.47 -13.12
C ALA A 31 -19.63 -17.60 -14.21
N GLY A 32 -18.97 -16.51 -14.58
CA GLY A 32 -19.25 -15.72 -15.79
C GLY A 32 -17.93 -15.37 -16.47
N ASN A 33 -17.82 -15.74 -17.75
CA ASN A 33 -16.67 -15.45 -18.62
C ASN A 33 -16.57 -13.95 -18.91
N SER A 34 -15.37 -13.37 -18.79
CA SER A 34 -15.01 -12.12 -19.46
C SER A 34 -13.57 -12.18 -19.97
N ASP A 35 -13.40 -11.84 -21.25
CA ASP A 35 -12.13 -11.69 -21.93
C ASP A 35 -11.34 -10.51 -21.34
N ASP A 36 -10.20 -10.81 -20.72
CA ASP A 36 -9.28 -9.81 -20.17
C ASP A 36 -8.13 -9.51 -21.14
N THR A 37 -8.10 -8.27 -21.63
CA THR A 37 -6.90 -7.67 -22.22
C THR A 37 -6.04 -7.08 -21.11
N ALA A 38 -5.06 -7.87 -20.65
CA ALA A 38 -4.10 -7.43 -19.63
C ALA A 38 -3.05 -6.44 -20.22
N VAL A 39 -2.83 -5.33 -19.52
CA VAL A 39 -1.75 -4.37 -19.78
C VAL A 39 -0.43 -4.97 -19.29
N LEU A 40 0.56 -5.13 -20.18
CA LEU A 40 1.87 -5.71 -19.88
C LEU A 40 2.90 -4.67 -19.43
N VAL A 41 3.80 -5.12 -18.56
CA VAL A 41 5.01 -4.41 -18.10
C VAL A 41 5.89 -4.04 -19.30
N PRO A 42 6.47 -2.82 -19.36
CA PRO A 42 7.41 -2.45 -20.43
C PRO A 42 8.60 -3.41 -20.46
N GLY A 43 8.80 -4.10 -21.60
CA GLY A 43 9.97 -4.94 -21.86
C GLY A 43 9.74 -6.45 -21.89
N ILE A 44 8.52 -6.94 -21.63
CA ILE A 44 8.17 -8.36 -21.83
C ILE A 44 7.08 -8.43 -22.90
N SER A 45 7.35 -9.12 -24.01
CA SER A 45 6.35 -9.29 -25.07
C SER A 45 5.21 -10.21 -24.59
N ALA A 46 3.99 -9.95 -25.05
CA ALA A 46 2.84 -10.83 -24.79
C ALA A 46 3.13 -12.29 -25.22
N SER A 47 3.93 -12.45 -26.29
CA SER A 47 4.39 -13.74 -26.78
C SER A 47 5.30 -14.48 -25.81
N ASP A 48 6.23 -13.79 -25.12
CA ASP A 48 7.13 -14.43 -24.16
C ASP A 48 6.38 -14.85 -22.89
N TYR A 49 5.44 -14.01 -22.43
CA TYR A 49 4.54 -14.34 -21.33
C TYR A 49 3.64 -15.55 -21.67
N MET A 50 3.09 -15.58 -22.88
CA MET A 50 2.23 -16.68 -23.34
C MET A 50 3.00 -17.95 -23.68
N ALA A 51 4.28 -17.85 -24.08
CA ALA A 51 5.17 -19.00 -24.25
C ALA A 51 5.45 -19.69 -22.90
N GLY A 52 5.70 -18.92 -21.85
CA GLY A 52 5.80 -19.45 -20.48
C GLY A 52 4.49 -20.09 -19.98
N LYS A 53 3.33 -19.53 -20.36
CA LYS A 53 2.02 -20.11 -20.04
C LYS A 53 1.73 -21.41 -20.82
N ARG A 54 2.12 -21.49 -22.10
CA ARG A 54 1.93 -22.69 -22.95
C ARG A 54 2.81 -23.87 -22.52
N ALA A 55 3.99 -23.61 -21.94
CA ALA A 55 4.85 -24.66 -21.38
C ALA A 55 4.19 -25.44 -20.21
N LYS A 56 3.21 -24.86 -19.49
CA LYS A 56 2.51 -25.53 -18.38
C LYS A 56 1.60 -26.69 -18.80
N ASN A 57 1.14 -26.73 -20.06
CA ASN A 57 0.13 -27.70 -20.51
C ASN A 57 0.71 -28.88 -21.32
N GLY A 58 2.04 -29.01 -21.40
CA GLY A 58 2.72 -30.11 -22.06
C GLY A 58 4.12 -30.31 -21.48
N PHE A 59 4.21 -30.96 -20.32
CA PHE A 59 5.48 -31.22 -19.63
C PHE A 59 6.28 -32.35 -20.30
N THR A 60 6.95 -32.04 -21.41
CA THR A 60 8.26 -32.65 -21.69
C THR A 60 9.34 -31.79 -21.02
N ARG A 61 10.46 -32.42 -20.64
CA ARG A 61 11.59 -31.88 -19.86
C ARG A 61 12.19 -30.60 -20.48
N ALA A 62 11.52 -29.46 -20.35
CA ALA A 62 12.01 -28.21 -20.89
C ALA A 62 13.17 -27.70 -20.05
N SER A 63 14.37 -27.66 -20.65
CA SER A 63 15.52 -26.91 -20.14
C SER A 63 15.11 -25.47 -19.82
N LEU A 64 15.65 -24.90 -18.73
CA LEU A 64 15.41 -23.51 -18.36
C LEU A 64 15.83 -22.60 -19.52
N THR A 65 14.86 -21.99 -20.20
CA THR A 65 15.14 -21.03 -21.27
C THR A 65 15.57 -19.69 -20.68
N GLN A 66 16.26 -18.87 -21.47
CA GLN A 66 16.58 -17.49 -21.08
C GLN A 66 15.31 -16.71 -20.69
N GLY A 67 14.20 -16.90 -21.43
CA GLY A 67 12.92 -16.26 -21.12
C GLY A 67 12.34 -16.68 -19.76
N ASN A 68 12.52 -17.95 -19.36
CA ASN A 68 12.13 -18.39 -18.01
C ASN A 68 13.00 -17.73 -16.95
N ALA A 69 14.31 -17.62 -17.17
CA ALA A 69 15.21 -16.96 -16.24
C ALA A 69 14.88 -15.47 -16.08
N ASP A 70 14.60 -14.77 -17.18
CA ASP A 70 14.17 -13.37 -17.19
C ASP A 70 12.86 -13.18 -16.44
N TYR A 71 11.92 -14.12 -16.60
CA TYR A 71 10.67 -14.13 -15.85
C TYR A 71 10.92 -14.23 -14.34
N TYR A 72 11.72 -15.19 -13.85
CA TYR A 72 12.01 -15.31 -12.42
C TYR A 72 12.73 -14.09 -11.85
N VAL A 73 13.66 -13.49 -12.60
CA VAL A 73 14.31 -12.22 -12.22
C VAL A 73 13.29 -11.10 -12.10
N GLY A 74 12.43 -10.93 -13.10
CA GLY A 74 11.38 -9.91 -13.08
C GLY A 74 10.37 -10.12 -11.95
N GLN A 75 10.07 -11.37 -11.61
CA GLN A 75 9.23 -11.70 -10.46
C GLN A 75 9.90 -11.34 -9.14
N PHE A 76 11.20 -11.62 -8.97
CA PHE A 76 11.94 -11.18 -7.78
C PHE A 76 11.94 -9.65 -7.65
N GLU A 77 12.24 -8.93 -8.74
CA GLU A 77 12.18 -7.47 -8.81
C GLU A 77 10.79 -6.95 -8.40
N ASN A 78 9.72 -7.55 -8.92
CA ASN A 78 8.34 -7.17 -8.62
C ASN A 78 7.97 -7.45 -7.16
N ILE A 79 8.17 -8.68 -6.68
CA ILE A 79 7.82 -9.09 -5.32
C ILE A 79 8.52 -8.20 -4.28
N TYR A 80 9.81 -7.92 -4.48
CA TYR A 80 10.58 -7.10 -3.54
C TYR A 80 10.63 -5.61 -3.89
N GLN A 81 9.95 -5.20 -4.97
CA GLN A 81 9.90 -3.82 -5.49
C GLN A 81 11.30 -3.21 -5.67
N ILE A 82 12.25 -4.00 -6.19
CA ILE A 82 13.63 -3.55 -6.45
C ILE A 82 13.89 -3.54 -7.96
N THR A 83 14.83 -2.71 -8.40
CA THR A 83 15.30 -2.71 -9.79
C THR A 83 16.74 -3.16 -9.80
N LEU A 84 16.98 -4.40 -10.25
CA LEU A 84 18.33 -4.93 -10.32
C LEU A 84 19.09 -4.26 -11.46
N THR A 85 20.38 -3.99 -11.22
CA THR A 85 21.27 -3.55 -12.30
C THR A 85 21.45 -4.66 -13.33
N SER A 86 21.85 -4.34 -14.57
CA SER A 86 22.10 -5.35 -15.61
C SER A 86 23.07 -6.44 -15.16
N ALA A 87 24.12 -6.07 -14.41
CA ALA A 87 25.08 -7.03 -13.85
C ALA A 87 24.45 -7.96 -12.81
N GLU A 88 23.59 -7.42 -11.94
CA GLU A 88 22.86 -8.22 -10.93
C GLU A 88 21.85 -9.16 -11.58
N ARG A 89 21.14 -8.72 -12.63
CA ARG A 89 20.23 -9.57 -13.41
C ARG A 89 20.99 -10.73 -14.05
N SER A 90 22.12 -10.46 -14.71
CA SER A 90 22.96 -11.51 -15.31
C SER A 90 23.50 -12.50 -14.29
N GLU A 91 23.95 -12.02 -13.12
CA GLU A 91 24.40 -12.91 -12.06
C GLU A 91 23.27 -13.76 -11.49
N PHE A 92 22.08 -13.19 -11.31
CA PHE A 92 20.89 -13.94 -10.90
C PHE A 92 20.58 -15.03 -11.93
N GLN A 93 20.46 -14.68 -13.22
CA GLN A 93 20.17 -15.62 -14.30
C GLN A 93 21.18 -16.77 -14.31
N ARG A 94 22.49 -16.47 -14.23
CA ARG A 94 23.53 -17.50 -14.18
C ARG A 94 23.34 -18.45 -13.01
N ARG A 95 23.06 -17.95 -11.81
CA ARG A 95 22.84 -18.79 -10.62
C ARG A 95 21.57 -19.62 -10.74
N LEU A 96 20.52 -19.07 -11.32
CA LEU A 96 19.28 -19.79 -11.56
C LEU A 96 19.48 -20.93 -12.56
N VAL A 97 20.21 -20.69 -13.66
CA VAL A 97 20.57 -21.72 -14.65
C VAL A 97 21.46 -22.78 -14.00
N ALA A 98 22.50 -22.39 -13.26
CA ALA A 98 23.39 -23.33 -12.58
C ALA A 98 22.67 -24.16 -11.50
N ALA A 99 21.66 -23.58 -10.85
CA ALA A 99 20.83 -24.25 -9.86
C ALA A 99 19.75 -25.14 -10.50
N TRP A 100 19.52 -25.06 -11.81
CA TRP A 100 18.49 -25.82 -12.50
C TRP A 100 19.03 -27.21 -12.86
N PRO A 101 18.59 -28.29 -12.19
CA PRO A 101 19.11 -29.61 -12.49
C PRO A 101 18.70 -30.07 -13.89
N GLU A 102 19.67 -30.46 -14.70
CA GLU A 102 19.41 -31.04 -16.03
C GLU A 102 18.55 -32.31 -15.91
N GLY A 103 17.49 -32.39 -16.73
CA GLY A 103 16.64 -33.59 -16.85
C GLY A 103 15.71 -33.87 -15.66
N LYS A 104 15.63 -32.98 -14.66
CA LYS A 104 14.75 -33.09 -13.48
C LYS A 104 13.55 -32.15 -13.55
N HIS A 105 12.49 -32.48 -12.80
CA HIS A 105 11.25 -31.69 -12.78
C HIS A 105 11.43 -30.36 -12.03
N ASP A 106 10.57 -29.38 -12.31
CA ASP A 106 10.44 -28.10 -11.59
C ASP A 106 10.45 -28.24 -10.06
N THR A 107 10.03 -29.38 -9.53
CA THR A 107 10.03 -29.70 -8.09
C THR A 107 11.41 -29.79 -7.46
N ASP A 108 12.47 -29.90 -8.27
CA ASP A 108 13.82 -30.24 -7.84
C ASP A 108 14.77 -29.03 -7.79
N MET A 109 14.26 -27.81 -8.02
CA MET A 109 15.01 -26.58 -7.78
C MET A 109 15.50 -26.50 -6.32
N PRO A 110 16.72 -25.99 -6.07
CA PRO A 110 17.18 -25.67 -4.72
C PRO A 110 16.18 -24.78 -3.97
N GLY A 111 16.11 -24.97 -2.65
CA GLY A 111 15.03 -24.45 -1.81
C GLY A 111 14.72 -22.97 -2.01
N ALA A 112 15.76 -22.15 -2.21
CA ALA A 112 15.61 -20.71 -2.45
C ALA A 112 14.80 -20.38 -3.71
N PHE A 113 15.11 -21.02 -4.85
CA PHE A 113 14.41 -20.77 -6.10
C PHE A 113 13.04 -21.47 -6.17
N LYS A 114 12.90 -22.62 -5.50
CA LYS A 114 11.59 -23.28 -5.34
C LYS A 114 10.60 -22.42 -4.56
N VAL A 115 11.08 -21.65 -3.59
CA VAL A 115 10.24 -20.70 -2.84
C VAL A 115 9.84 -19.52 -3.71
N LEU A 116 10.77 -18.96 -4.49
CA LEU A 116 10.44 -17.93 -5.48
C LEU A 116 9.44 -18.45 -6.53
N GLN A 117 9.56 -19.70 -6.95
CA GLN A 117 8.58 -20.30 -7.85
C GLN A 117 7.19 -20.41 -7.21
N ARG A 118 7.11 -20.85 -5.94
CA ARG A 118 5.83 -20.93 -5.22
C ARG A 118 5.22 -19.55 -4.99
N SER A 119 6.03 -18.54 -4.70
CA SER A 119 5.54 -17.16 -4.56
C SER A 119 4.93 -16.67 -5.86
N VAL A 120 5.61 -16.93 -6.96
CA VAL A 120 5.12 -16.60 -8.31
C VAL A 120 3.82 -17.33 -8.63
N GLN A 121 3.69 -18.61 -8.25
CA GLN A 121 2.44 -19.36 -8.44
C GLN A 121 1.30 -18.82 -7.60
N ALA A 122 1.56 -18.43 -6.35
CA ALA A 122 0.57 -17.81 -5.47
C ALA A 122 0.13 -16.44 -6.01
N ASP A 123 1.07 -15.61 -6.45
CA ASP A 123 0.77 -14.28 -7.00
C ASP A 123 0.06 -14.37 -8.34
N ALA A 124 0.44 -15.30 -9.24
CA ALA A 124 -0.29 -15.52 -10.49
C ALA A 124 -1.74 -15.96 -10.25
N GLY A 125 -1.99 -16.74 -9.19
CA GLY A 125 -3.33 -17.11 -8.75
C GLY A 125 -4.11 -15.96 -8.11
N ALA A 126 -3.42 -15.01 -7.46
CA ALA A 126 -4.05 -13.82 -6.88
C ALA A 126 -4.38 -12.75 -7.94
N ILE A 127 -3.46 -12.50 -8.87
CA ILE A 127 -3.61 -11.52 -9.97
C ILE A 127 -4.75 -11.93 -10.90
N GLY A 128 -4.90 -13.23 -11.19
CA GLY A 128 -6.01 -13.75 -12.01
C GLY A 128 -7.40 -13.65 -11.38
N ASN A 129 -7.49 -13.33 -10.08
CA ASN A 129 -8.75 -13.24 -9.34
C ASN A 129 -9.07 -11.81 -8.87
N GLY A 130 -8.34 -10.78 -9.31
CA GLY A 130 -8.58 -9.38 -8.92
C GLY A 130 -8.25 -9.04 -7.46
N ASP A 131 -7.64 -9.96 -6.71
CA ASP A 131 -7.36 -9.81 -5.28
C ASP A 131 -5.94 -9.26 -5.02
N ASP A 132 -5.67 -8.04 -5.51
CA ASP A 132 -4.37 -7.36 -5.38
C ASP A 132 -3.90 -7.20 -3.92
N TRP A 133 -4.84 -7.12 -2.95
CA TRP A 133 -4.49 -7.04 -1.53
C TRP A 133 -3.74 -8.28 -1.02
N LYS A 134 -4.01 -9.46 -1.61
CA LYS A 134 -3.26 -10.69 -1.28
C LYS A 134 -1.80 -10.55 -1.65
N SER A 135 -1.46 -9.81 -2.70
CA SER A 135 -0.06 -9.53 -3.08
C SER A 135 0.69 -8.74 -2.00
N ILE A 136 0.03 -7.82 -1.28
CA ILE A 136 0.65 -7.06 -0.18
C ILE A 136 0.96 -7.97 1.01
N VAL A 137 -0.01 -8.79 1.43
CA VAL A 137 0.18 -9.76 2.53
C VAL A 137 1.25 -10.78 2.17
N THR A 138 1.23 -11.29 0.93
CA THR A 138 2.26 -12.20 0.41
C THR A 138 3.64 -11.55 0.47
N ARG A 139 3.79 -10.28 0.06
CA ARG A 139 5.08 -9.57 0.10
C ARG A 139 5.71 -9.51 1.49
N ARG A 140 4.94 -9.24 2.55
CA ARG A 140 5.46 -9.27 3.93
C ARG A 140 5.96 -10.66 4.34
N ALA A 141 5.18 -11.69 4.01
CA ALA A 141 5.57 -13.08 4.25
C ALA A 141 6.84 -13.46 3.46
N MET A 142 7.02 -12.90 2.26
CA MET A 142 8.18 -13.19 1.41
C MET A 142 9.50 -12.70 2.00
N LEU A 143 9.55 -11.55 2.70
CA LEU A 143 10.80 -11.13 3.35
C LEU A 143 11.19 -12.08 4.50
N ALA A 144 10.22 -12.48 5.33
CA ALA A 144 10.46 -13.47 6.38
C ALA A 144 10.93 -14.80 5.79
N LYS A 145 10.34 -15.21 4.67
CA LYS A 145 10.74 -16.40 3.94
C LYS A 145 12.13 -16.26 3.31
N LEU A 146 12.47 -15.10 2.73
CA LEU A 146 13.81 -14.82 2.20
C LEU A 146 14.89 -14.96 3.26
N LYS A 147 14.61 -14.52 4.50
CA LYS A 147 15.49 -14.75 5.64
C LYS A 147 15.60 -16.24 5.98
N SER A 148 14.49 -16.98 5.99
CA SER A 148 14.51 -18.44 6.28
C SER A 148 15.28 -19.25 5.23
N LEU A 149 15.31 -18.78 3.97
CA LEU A 149 16.06 -19.42 2.90
C LEU A 149 17.56 -19.51 3.18
N THR A 150 18.11 -18.63 4.00
CA THR A 150 19.54 -18.69 4.38
C THR A 150 19.88 -19.93 5.22
N ALA A 151 18.89 -20.55 5.87
CA ALA A 151 19.05 -21.80 6.59
C ALA A 151 18.79 -23.03 5.70
N GLU A 152 17.85 -22.94 4.75
CA GLU A 152 17.46 -24.03 3.85
C GLU A 152 18.45 -24.23 2.68
N ASP A 153 18.92 -23.12 2.09
CA ASP A 153 19.89 -23.08 1.00
C ASP A 153 20.80 -21.87 1.24
N ARG A 154 21.86 -22.09 2.01
CA ARG A 154 22.73 -21.01 2.48
C ARG A 154 23.31 -20.18 1.33
N VAL A 155 23.73 -20.81 0.24
CA VAL A 155 24.43 -20.11 -0.85
C VAL A 155 23.45 -19.23 -1.62
N ASN A 156 22.33 -19.77 -2.10
CA ASN A 156 21.38 -18.99 -2.89
C ASN A 156 20.52 -18.08 -2.02
N GLY A 157 20.16 -18.53 -0.81
CA GLY A 157 19.46 -17.71 0.17
C GLY A 157 20.25 -16.45 0.55
N LEU A 158 21.55 -16.57 0.85
CA LEU A 158 22.39 -15.40 1.12
C LEU A 158 22.56 -14.50 -0.10
N PHE A 159 22.64 -15.07 -1.30
CA PHE A 159 22.71 -14.28 -2.53
C PHE A 159 21.45 -13.43 -2.74
N LEU A 160 20.26 -14.04 -2.68
CA LEU A 160 18.99 -13.34 -2.84
C LEU A 160 18.75 -12.31 -1.72
N LEU A 161 19.06 -12.67 -0.47
CA LEU A 161 19.00 -11.74 0.65
C LEU A 161 19.99 -10.58 0.47
N GLY A 162 21.17 -10.84 -0.08
CA GLY A 162 22.17 -9.83 -0.40
C GLY A 162 21.69 -8.85 -1.46
N LEU A 163 21.07 -9.34 -2.55
CA LEU A 163 20.40 -8.49 -3.55
C LEU A 163 19.35 -7.61 -2.89
N TYR A 164 18.43 -8.20 -2.13
CA TYR A 164 17.40 -7.45 -1.42
C TYR A 164 17.99 -6.36 -0.50
N SER A 165 19.02 -6.71 0.28
CA SER A 165 19.62 -5.80 1.27
C SER A 165 20.34 -4.62 0.63
N ARG A 166 20.97 -4.80 -0.54
CA ARG A 166 21.62 -3.69 -1.27
C ARG A 166 20.62 -2.64 -1.72
N HIS A 167 19.46 -3.09 -2.18
CA HIS A 167 18.38 -2.22 -2.68
C HIS A 167 17.49 -1.65 -1.57
N ASN A 168 17.55 -2.21 -0.36
CA ASN A 168 16.78 -1.76 0.80
C ASN A 168 17.71 -1.39 1.96
N ARG A 169 18.77 -0.62 1.66
CA ARG A 169 19.73 -0.16 2.66
C ARG A 169 19.01 0.61 3.78
N SER A 170 19.27 0.21 5.01
CA SER A 170 18.75 0.88 6.20
C SER A 170 19.36 2.29 6.32
N LEU A 171 18.48 3.28 6.50
CA LEU A 171 18.82 4.67 6.84
C LEU A 171 18.86 4.88 8.35
N ALA A 172 18.04 4.14 9.09
CA ALA A 172 18.04 4.11 10.55
C ALA A 172 17.70 2.70 11.06
N ALA A 173 18.38 2.28 12.12
CA ALA A 173 18.16 0.99 12.76
C ALA A 173 16.77 0.92 13.43
N GLY A 174 16.22 -0.29 13.54
CA GLY A 174 14.92 -0.56 14.14
C GLY A 174 14.34 -1.88 13.64
N ASP A 175 13.20 -2.27 14.19
CA ASP A 175 12.41 -3.40 13.71
C ASP A 175 10.97 -2.93 13.39
N PRO A 176 10.59 -2.80 12.10
CA PRO A 176 11.49 -2.86 10.92
C PRO A 176 12.45 -1.65 10.84
N PRO A 177 13.56 -1.74 10.08
CA PRO A 177 14.46 -0.62 9.86
C PRO A 177 13.85 0.42 8.93
N LEU A 178 14.25 1.69 9.06
CA LEU A 178 13.86 2.72 8.09
C LEU A 178 14.64 2.52 6.79
N THR A 179 13.95 2.46 5.65
CA THR A 179 14.57 2.44 4.32
C THR A 179 14.32 3.77 3.59
N ARG A 180 15.03 3.99 2.48
CA ARG A 180 14.75 5.17 1.63
C ARG A 180 13.37 5.14 1.02
N LYS A 181 12.91 3.97 0.58
CA LYS A 181 11.58 3.81 -0.05
C LYS A 181 10.46 4.14 0.92
N THR A 182 10.57 3.70 2.18
CA THR A 182 9.61 4.05 3.23
C THR A 182 9.51 5.57 3.44
N ALA A 183 10.65 6.27 3.49
CA ALA A 183 10.67 7.74 3.63
C ALA A 183 10.13 8.47 2.39
N ASP A 184 10.41 7.95 1.20
CA ASP A 184 9.91 8.48 -0.07
C ASP A 184 8.37 8.29 -0.19
N ALA A 185 7.85 7.11 0.13
CA ALA A 185 6.40 6.84 0.15
C ALA A 185 5.66 7.73 1.16
N LEU A 186 6.25 7.96 2.34
CA LEU A 186 5.73 8.94 3.30
C LEU A 186 5.66 10.35 2.70
N THR A 187 6.71 10.77 1.98
CA THR A 187 6.75 12.08 1.32
C THR A 187 5.65 12.20 0.26
N GLU A 188 5.48 11.18 -0.57
CA GLU A 188 4.46 11.12 -1.62
C GLU A 188 3.05 11.19 -1.03
N ARG A 189 2.77 10.42 0.02
CA ARG A 189 1.50 10.48 0.77
C ARG A 189 1.22 11.86 1.34
N MET A 190 2.20 12.49 1.98
CA MET A 190 2.03 13.83 2.55
C MET A 190 1.69 14.87 1.48
N VAL A 191 2.41 14.86 0.34
CA VAL A 191 2.15 15.79 -0.78
C VAL A 191 0.77 15.53 -1.38
N PHE A 192 0.39 14.27 -1.53
CA PHE A 192 -0.93 13.88 -2.00
C PHE A 192 -2.04 14.41 -1.08
N MET A 193 -1.95 14.17 0.24
CA MET A 193 -2.93 14.66 1.20
C MET A 193 -3.07 16.19 1.14
N VAL A 194 -1.94 16.91 1.11
CA VAL A 194 -1.95 18.38 0.97
C VAL A 194 -2.66 18.81 -0.31
N ASN A 195 -2.35 18.20 -1.45
CA ASN A 195 -2.96 18.55 -2.73
C ASN A 195 -4.47 18.25 -2.76
N GLU A 196 -4.88 17.10 -2.20
CA GLU A 196 -6.30 16.73 -2.08
C GLU A 196 -7.08 17.71 -1.21
N VAL A 197 -6.55 18.07 -0.03
CA VAL A 197 -7.20 19.06 0.83
C VAL A 197 -7.24 20.42 0.12
N MET A 198 -6.16 20.85 -0.52
CA MET A 198 -6.11 22.13 -1.24
C MET A 198 -7.00 22.16 -2.48
N GLY A 199 -7.39 21.00 -3.02
CA GLY A 199 -8.17 20.90 -4.26
C GLY A 199 -7.40 21.35 -5.50
N LYS A 200 -6.07 21.46 -5.39
CA LYS A 200 -5.15 21.88 -6.46
C LYS A 200 -3.75 21.34 -6.17
N LYS A 201 -2.88 21.32 -7.19
CA LYS A 201 -1.46 20.97 -7.04
C LYS A 201 -0.71 22.10 -6.32
N ALA A 202 -0.84 22.17 -4.99
CA ALA A 202 -0.20 23.16 -4.13
C ALA A 202 1.23 22.77 -3.74
N ALA A 203 1.55 21.48 -3.76
CA ALA A 203 2.87 20.92 -3.45
C ALA A 203 3.29 19.89 -4.51
N ALA A 204 4.60 19.73 -4.69
CA ALA A 204 5.20 18.77 -5.59
C ALA A 204 6.23 17.91 -4.86
N VAL A 205 6.34 16.64 -5.25
CA VAL A 205 7.36 15.73 -4.73
C VAL A 205 8.68 16.04 -5.42
N THR A 206 9.53 16.84 -4.77
CA THR A 206 10.87 17.19 -5.29
C THR A 206 11.96 16.38 -4.58
N PRO A 207 13.13 16.18 -5.21
CA PRO A 207 14.26 15.51 -4.56
C PRO A 207 14.67 16.17 -3.24
N ALA A 208 14.65 17.52 -3.20
CA ALA A 208 14.96 18.29 -2.00
C ALA A 208 13.94 18.04 -0.87
N LEU A 209 12.66 17.92 -1.21
CA LEU A 209 11.62 17.60 -0.24
C LEU A 209 11.78 16.17 0.29
N LYS A 210 11.94 15.17 -0.58
CA LYS A 210 12.19 13.77 -0.19
C LYS A 210 13.36 13.66 0.78
N GLU A 211 14.45 14.37 0.48
CA GLU A 211 15.65 14.39 1.31
C GLU A 211 15.42 15.08 2.66
N LYS A 212 14.68 16.19 2.70
CA LYS A 212 14.31 16.87 3.95
C LYS A 212 13.46 15.96 4.86
N ILE A 213 12.39 15.37 4.30
CA ILE A 213 11.52 14.43 5.02
C ILE A 213 12.31 13.22 5.50
N THR A 214 13.18 12.66 4.65
CA THR A 214 14.05 11.54 5.02
C THR A 214 14.88 11.85 6.27
N ARG A 215 15.58 12.99 6.33
CA ARG A 215 16.39 13.36 7.51
C ARG A 215 15.55 13.51 8.78
N GLN A 216 14.35 14.09 8.65
CA GLN A 216 13.44 14.28 9.78
C GLN A 216 12.91 12.93 10.27
N THR A 217 12.51 12.04 9.36
CA THR A 217 12.09 10.68 9.68
C THR A 217 13.22 9.89 10.35
N VAL A 218 14.46 9.96 9.87
CA VAL A 218 15.63 9.33 10.50
C VAL A 218 15.78 9.80 11.96
N THR A 219 15.62 11.09 12.21
CA THR A 219 15.74 11.70 13.56
C THR A 219 14.63 11.23 14.51
N LEU A 220 13.42 11.01 13.99
CA LEU A 220 12.26 10.60 14.77
C LEU A 220 12.10 9.08 14.88
N TRP A 221 12.72 8.32 13.98
CA TRP A 221 12.63 6.86 13.93
C TRP A 221 12.90 6.15 15.27
N PRO A 222 13.94 6.49 16.05
CA PRO A 222 14.17 5.85 17.34
C PRO A 222 13.09 6.17 18.39
N LYS A 223 12.32 7.24 18.21
CA LYS A 223 11.29 7.72 19.16
C LYS A 223 9.91 7.11 18.94
N ILE A 224 9.65 6.55 17.76
CA ILE A 224 8.37 5.90 17.44
C ILE A 224 8.42 4.40 17.78
N THR A 225 7.26 3.82 18.13
CA THR A 225 7.14 2.41 18.52
C THR A 225 7.33 1.47 17.33
N SER A 226 7.63 0.19 17.57
CA SER A 226 7.72 -0.83 16.50
C SER A 226 6.42 -0.92 15.68
N VAL A 227 5.25 -0.81 16.34
CA VAL A 227 3.94 -0.79 15.66
C VAL A 227 3.82 0.43 14.73
N GLN A 228 4.31 1.60 15.13
CA GLN A 228 4.32 2.79 14.27
C GLN A 228 5.31 2.66 13.10
N ARG A 229 6.50 2.09 13.35
CA ARG A 229 7.49 1.79 12.30
C ARG A 229 6.93 0.82 11.26
N GLN A 230 6.26 -0.24 11.72
CA GLN A 230 5.66 -1.22 10.83
C GLN A 230 4.64 -0.56 9.90
N LYS A 231 3.76 0.30 10.41
CA LYS A 231 2.79 1.02 9.58
C LYS A 231 3.42 1.94 8.53
N LEU A 232 4.54 2.56 8.85
CA LEU A 232 5.27 3.39 7.88
C LEU A 232 5.92 2.51 6.79
N VAL A 233 6.42 1.33 7.15
CA VAL A 233 6.91 0.36 6.16
C VAL A 233 5.77 -0.20 5.32
N ASP A 234 4.61 -0.45 5.94
CA ASP A 234 3.41 -0.93 5.25
C ASP A 234 2.91 0.08 4.21
N LEU A 235 3.00 1.38 4.54
CA LEU A 235 2.69 2.45 3.61
C LEU A 235 3.46 2.32 2.30
N GLU A 236 4.74 1.95 2.32
CA GLU A 236 5.53 1.74 1.09
C GLU A 236 4.89 0.74 0.13
N GLN A 237 4.28 -0.33 0.67
CA GLN A 237 3.69 -1.41 -0.11
C GLN A 237 2.27 -1.10 -0.57
N GLU A 238 1.55 -0.32 0.23
CA GLU A 238 0.13 -0.02 0.08
C GLU A 238 -0.11 1.28 -0.70
N TRP A 239 0.84 2.22 -0.69
CA TRP A 239 0.64 3.57 -1.19
C TRP A 239 0.26 3.62 -2.67
N SER A 240 1.00 2.93 -3.53
CA SER A 240 0.73 2.91 -4.97
C SER A 240 -0.61 2.27 -5.30
N TYR A 241 -1.03 1.25 -4.54
CA TYR A 241 -2.33 0.62 -4.67
C TYR A 241 -3.45 1.56 -4.23
N PHE A 242 -3.29 2.19 -3.07
CA PHE A 242 -4.25 3.17 -2.55
C PHE A 242 -4.47 4.31 -3.56
N GLU A 243 -3.41 4.93 -4.06
CA GLU A 243 -3.52 6.09 -4.97
C GLU A 243 -4.19 5.71 -6.31
N SER A 244 -3.74 4.62 -6.93
CA SER A 244 -4.17 4.25 -8.30
C SER A 244 -5.53 3.56 -8.37
N ARG A 245 -5.91 2.80 -7.34
CA ARG A 245 -7.13 1.97 -7.34
C ARG A 245 -8.15 2.48 -6.34
N GLU A 246 -7.80 2.49 -5.06
CA GLU A 246 -8.78 2.75 -4.01
C GLU A 246 -9.27 4.20 -4.07
N TRP A 247 -8.36 5.16 -4.11
CA TRP A 247 -8.72 6.57 -4.14
C TRP A 247 -9.52 6.93 -5.39
N ALA A 248 -9.08 6.46 -6.56
CA ALA A 248 -9.75 6.70 -7.84
C ALA A 248 -11.16 6.08 -7.88
N GLY A 249 -11.34 4.90 -7.28
CA GLY A 249 -12.61 4.18 -7.21
C GLY A 249 -13.57 4.66 -6.10
N THR A 250 -13.10 5.49 -5.16
CA THR A 250 -13.96 5.95 -4.05
C THR A 250 -14.95 7.04 -4.47
N THR A 251 -16.10 7.06 -3.79
CA THR A 251 -17.13 8.09 -3.99
C THR A 251 -16.63 9.46 -3.55
N GLU A 252 -17.15 10.51 -4.19
CA GLU A 252 -16.79 11.89 -3.82
C GLU A 252 -17.17 12.24 -2.38
N TYR A 253 -18.25 11.66 -1.85
CA TYR A 253 -18.63 11.81 -0.45
C TYR A 253 -17.54 11.28 0.50
N PHE A 254 -17.01 10.08 0.21
CA PHE A 254 -15.93 9.50 1.01
C PHE A 254 -14.66 10.33 0.91
N ARG A 255 -14.26 10.74 -0.31
CA ARG A 255 -13.08 11.59 -0.52
C ARG A 255 -13.19 12.92 0.22
N GLU A 256 -14.37 13.56 0.21
CA GLU A 256 -14.57 14.80 0.96
C GLU A 256 -14.44 14.60 2.47
N LYS A 257 -14.94 13.48 3.01
CA LYS A 257 -14.73 13.14 4.43
C LYS A 257 -13.24 12.98 4.76
N MET A 258 -12.50 12.24 3.93
CA MET A 258 -11.05 12.06 4.10
C MET A 258 -10.30 13.39 4.00
N ARG A 259 -10.64 14.27 3.04
CA ARG A 259 -10.05 15.62 2.93
C ARG A 259 -10.34 16.49 4.15
N ILE A 260 -11.49 16.32 4.79
CA ILE A 260 -11.81 17.02 6.04
C ILE A 260 -10.90 16.53 7.18
N GLU A 261 -10.83 15.21 7.37
CA GLU A 261 -10.00 14.57 8.41
C GLU A 261 -8.52 14.93 8.22
N TRP A 262 -7.96 14.68 7.04
CA TRP A 262 -6.58 15.07 6.70
C TRP A 262 -6.36 16.57 6.83
N GLY A 263 -7.36 17.37 6.44
CA GLY A 263 -7.26 18.82 6.56
C GLY A 263 -7.10 19.25 8.01
N GLN A 264 -7.90 18.71 8.92
CA GLN A 264 -7.83 18.98 10.37
C GLN A 264 -6.48 18.57 10.96
N GLU A 265 -6.00 17.40 10.58
CA GLU A 265 -4.72 16.86 10.99
C GLU A 265 -3.54 17.72 10.50
N LEU A 266 -3.61 18.21 9.27
CA LEU A 266 -2.59 19.06 8.65
C LEU A 266 -2.63 20.53 9.12
N GLU A 267 -3.67 21.02 9.79
CA GLU A 267 -3.75 22.45 10.16
C GLU A 267 -2.60 22.94 11.05
N LYS A 268 -2.07 22.05 11.90
CA LYS A 268 -0.98 22.38 12.81
C LYS A 268 0.36 22.54 12.10
N SER A 269 0.59 21.72 11.09
CA SER A 269 1.87 21.59 10.41
C SER A 269 1.90 22.25 9.05
N VAL A 270 0.78 22.38 8.35
CA VAL A 270 0.72 23.05 7.06
C VAL A 270 -0.26 24.21 7.18
N PRO A 271 0.18 25.37 7.72
CA PRO A 271 -0.73 26.50 7.95
C PRO A 271 -1.51 26.95 6.71
N ALA A 272 -0.93 26.77 5.51
CA ALA A 272 -1.57 27.04 4.23
C ALA A 272 -2.87 26.23 4.00
N VAL A 273 -3.03 25.08 4.66
CA VAL A 273 -4.22 24.21 4.55
C VAL A 273 -5.39 24.72 5.40
N ARG A 274 -5.16 25.52 6.44
CA ARG A 274 -6.20 25.91 7.44
C ARG A 274 -7.45 26.52 6.82
N ALA A 275 -7.27 27.48 5.91
CA ALA A 275 -8.39 28.17 5.29
C ALA A 275 -9.25 27.20 4.46
N MET A 276 -8.59 26.34 3.66
CA MET A 276 -9.28 25.37 2.82
C MET A 276 -9.93 24.25 3.64
N SER A 277 -9.26 23.76 4.69
CA SER A 277 -9.82 22.74 5.58
C SER A 277 -11.08 23.26 6.28
N ARG A 278 -11.06 24.49 6.81
CA ARG A 278 -12.24 25.15 7.37
C ARG A 278 -13.37 25.26 6.36
N PHE A 279 -13.08 25.76 5.16
CA PHE A 279 -14.07 25.90 4.09
C PHE A 279 -14.74 24.56 3.75
N ARG A 280 -13.97 23.47 3.62
CA ARG A 280 -14.52 22.14 3.36
C ARG A 280 -15.42 21.65 4.48
N ARG A 281 -15.02 21.81 5.74
CA ARG A 281 -15.85 21.45 6.90
C ARG A 281 -17.19 22.18 6.90
N GLU A 282 -17.17 23.50 6.70
CA GLU A 282 -18.38 24.32 6.66
C GLU A 282 -19.29 23.93 5.50
N ARG A 283 -18.71 23.73 4.30
CA ARG A 283 -19.44 23.28 3.11
C ARG A 283 -20.09 21.93 3.33
N PHE A 284 -19.36 20.97 3.89
CA PHE A 284 -19.84 19.62 4.15
C PHE A 284 -20.91 19.59 5.23
N ALA A 285 -20.74 20.33 6.33
CA ALA A 285 -21.75 20.48 7.37
C ALA A 285 -23.04 21.09 6.82
N LYS A 286 -22.94 22.12 5.97
CA LYS A 286 -24.09 22.73 5.29
C LYS A 286 -24.80 21.75 4.34
N ALA A 287 -24.04 20.93 3.60
CA ALA A 287 -24.60 19.89 2.74
C ALA A 287 -25.34 18.83 3.57
N GLN A 288 -24.73 18.34 4.65
CA GLN A 288 -25.37 17.39 5.56
C GLN A 288 -26.65 17.96 6.20
N ALA A 289 -26.63 19.22 6.65
CA ALA A 289 -27.82 19.86 7.21
C ALA A 289 -28.97 19.96 6.19
N ARG A 290 -28.66 20.25 4.91
CA ARG A 290 -29.66 20.26 3.82
C ARG A 290 -30.23 18.86 3.58
N GLU A 291 -29.39 17.83 3.57
CA GLU A 291 -29.81 16.45 3.42
C GLU A 291 -30.67 15.97 4.59
N GLN A 292 -30.29 16.32 5.83
CA GLN A 292 -31.09 16.03 7.02
C GLN A 292 -32.45 16.74 6.98
N ALA A 293 -32.49 18.02 6.57
CA ALA A 293 -33.75 18.75 6.39
C ALA A 293 -34.62 18.14 5.28
N ARG A 294 -34.01 17.64 4.20
CA ARG A 294 -34.70 16.89 3.13
C ARG A 294 -35.26 15.57 3.66
N TRP A 295 -34.46 14.81 4.39
CA TRP A 295 -34.86 13.57 5.05
C TRP A 295 -36.05 13.78 6.00
N ALA A 296 -36.01 14.86 6.80
CA ALA A 296 -37.07 15.21 7.73
C ALA A 296 -38.42 15.50 7.03
N LYS A 297 -38.40 15.98 5.78
CA LYS A 297 -39.60 16.24 4.97
C LYS A 297 -40.10 15.01 4.19
N MET A 298 -39.31 13.94 4.08
CA MET A 298 -39.71 12.72 3.37
C MET A 298 -40.76 11.93 4.17
N SER A 299 -41.69 11.30 3.46
CA SER A 299 -42.64 10.37 4.05
C SER A 299 -41.92 9.11 4.56
N PRO A 300 -42.52 8.35 5.51
CA PRO A 300 -41.96 7.08 5.96
C PRO A 300 -41.67 6.11 4.81
N GLN A 301 -42.53 6.05 3.79
CA GLN A 301 -42.35 5.19 2.61
C GLN A 301 -41.14 5.60 1.77
N GLN A 302 -40.96 6.90 1.53
CA GLN A 302 -39.79 7.43 0.81
C GLN A 302 -38.49 7.14 1.57
N ARG A 303 -38.49 7.32 2.89
CA ARG A 303 -37.34 7.00 3.75
C ARG A 303 -37.00 5.51 3.67
N GLN A 304 -38.00 4.63 3.72
CA GLN A 304 -37.77 3.19 3.64
C GLN A 304 -37.14 2.77 2.31
N MET A 305 -37.60 3.36 1.20
CA MET A 305 -37.03 3.10 -0.13
C MET A 305 -35.56 3.53 -0.23
N ILE A 306 -35.22 4.72 0.30
CA ILE A 306 -33.84 5.21 0.32
C ILE A 306 -32.98 4.39 1.28
N LEU A 307 -33.51 3.95 2.43
CA LEU A 307 -32.76 3.07 3.33
C LEU A 307 -32.42 1.74 2.67
N MET A 308 -33.31 1.19 1.86
CA MET A 308 -33.06 -0.05 1.12
C MET A 308 -31.94 0.14 0.09
N ASP A 309 -32.00 1.23 -0.69
CA ASP A 309 -30.94 1.61 -1.65
C ASP A 309 -29.60 1.87 -0.95
N LEU A 310 -29.61 2.57 0.19
CA LEU A 310 -28.43 2.82 1.01
C LEU A 310 -27.88 1.54 1.65
N GLN A 311 -28.70 0.54 1.97
CA GLN A 311 -28.22 -0.75 2.48
C GLN A 311 -27.48 -1.53 1.40
N ASP A 312 -27.97 -1.51 0.17
CA ASP A 312 -27.28 -2.12 -0.97
C ASP A 312 -25.96 -1.38 -1.27
N GLN A 313 -26.00 -0.05 -1.25
CA GLN A 313 -24.79 0.77 -1.40
C GLN A 313 -23.82 0.61 -0.22
N ALA A 314 -24.34 0.43 1.01
CA ALA A 314 -23.53 0.18 2.21
C ALA A 314 -22.90 -1.20 2.18
N ARG A 315 -23.56 -2.22 1.63
CA ARG A 315 -22.94 -3.53 1.37
C ARG A 315 -21.76 -3.39 0.43
N MET A 316 -21.91 -2.67 -0.69
CA MET A 316 -20.79 -2.42 -1.61
C MET A 316 -19.67 -1.60 -0.95
N ASN A 317 -20.04 -0.56 -0.18
CA ASN A 317 -19.06 0.29 0.51
C ASN A 317 -18.39 -0.39 1.71
N ALA A 318 -19.04 -1.32 2.40
CA ALA A 318 -18.47 -2.04 3.55
C ALA A 318 -17.33 -2.98 3.10
N VAL A 319 -17.47 -3.58 1.92
CA VAL A 319 -16.38 -4.32 1.26
C VAL A 319 -15.17 -3.40 1.04
N MET A 320 -15.38 -2.16 0.59
CA MET A 320 -14.28 -1.20 0.39
C MET A 320 -13.74 -0.60 1.72
N ARG A 321 -14.60 -0.32 2.70
CA ARG A 321 -14.21 0.32 3.97
C ARG A 321 -13.39 -0.58 4.88
N ASN A 322 -13.63 -1.89 4.87
CA ASN A 322 -12.83 -2.83 5.68
C ASN A 322 -11.36 -2.83 5.25
N THR A 323 -11.07 -2.55 3.99
CA THR A 323 -9.71 -2.39 3.47
C THR A 323 -9.11 -1.05 3.87
N VAL A 324 -9.83 0.06 3.65
CA VAL A 324 -9.29 1.42 3.85
C VAL A 324 -9.16 1.84 5.33
N ASN A 325 -10.10 1.46 6.20
CA ASN A 325 -10.06 1.84 7.62
C ASN A 325 -8.95 1.10 8.39
N ALA A 326 -8.55 -0.10 7.95
CA ALA A 326 -7.43 -0.82 8.52
C ALA A 326 -6.07 -0.12 8.24
N MET A 327 -5.97 0.61 7.13
CA MET A 327 -4.74 1.29 6.71
C MET A 327 -4.60 2.72 7.29
N ASN A 328 -5.71 3.47 7.42
CA ASN A 328 -5.63 4.92 7.69
C ASN A 328 -5.51 5.33 9.17
N LEU A 329 -6.46 4.97 10.04
CA LEU A 329 -6.63 5.62 11.38
C LEU A 329 -5.43 5.52 12.34
N GLN A 330 -4.53 4.59 12.09
CA GLN A 330 -3.45 4.25 13.01
C GLN A 330 -2.06 4.56 12.44
N ALA A 331 -1.93 4.72 11.12
CA ALA A 331 -0.73 5.23 10.44
C ALA A 331 -0.68 6.77 10.50
N ASP A 332 -1.86 7.40 10.58
CA ASP A 332 -1.99 8.85 10.63
C ASP A 332 -1.34 9.43 11.89
N ALA A 333 -1.50 8.82 13.07
CA ALA A 333 -0.83 9.31 14.29
C ALA A 333 0.71 9.31 14.22
N ALA A 334 1.33 8.30 13.60
CA ALA A 334 2.79 8.25 13.44
C ALA A 334 3.27 9.26 12.39
N THR A 335 2.54 9.33 11.27
CA THR A 335 2.75 10.31 10.20
C THR A 335 2.62 11.73 10.76
N LEU A 336 1.65 11.98 11.63
CA LEU A 336 1.41 13.28 12.24
C LEU A 336 2.49 13.69 13.23
N ASN A 337 3.02 12.76 14.04
CA ASN A 337 4.18 13.07 14.88
C ASN A 337 5.41 13.46 14.04
N ILE A 338 5.59 12.81 12.89
CA ILE A 338 6.66 13.19 11.94
C ILE A 338 6.38 14.57 11.36
N ILE A 339 5.17 14.82 10.89
CA ILE A 339 4.67 16.09 10.37
C ILE A 339 4.79 17.24 11.38
N GLU A 340 4.45 17.03 12.65
CA GLU A 340 4.60 18.02 13.72
C GLU A 340 6.09 18.30 13.99
N GLY A 341 6.95 17.27 13.96
CA GLY A 341 8.41 17.45 14.03
C GLY A 341 9.00 18.18 12.82
N ILE A 342 8.38 18.04 11.64
CA ILE A 342 8.74 18.82 10.44
C ILE A 342 8.39 20.30 10.63
N SER A 343 7.36 20.56 11.44
CA SER A 343 6.73 21.86 11.57
C SER A 343 7.46 22.86 12.43
N SER A 344 8.13 22.37 13.47
CA SER A 344 8.91 23.21 14.37
C SER A 344 10.11 23.87 13.69
N ASP A 345 10.62 23.30 12.60
CA ASP A 345 11.74 23.85 11.83
C ASP A 345 11.26 24.75 10.67
N ARG A 346 10.82 25.96 11.02
CA ARG A 346 10.59 27.15 10.16
C ARG A 346 10.04 26.88 8.75
N TYR A 347 8.70 26.92 8.61
CA TYR A 347 8.00 26.98 7.32
C TYR A 347 8.18 28.33 6.61
N HIS A 348 9.13 28.42 5.68
CA HIS A 348 9.14 29.49 4.69
C HIS A 348 9.08 29.00 3.23
N TYR A 349 9.04 27.68 2.95
CA TYR A 349 9.32 27.18 1.59
C TYR A 349 8.25 26.29 0.92
N TYR A 350 7.07 26.11 1.51
CA TYR A 350 6.09 25.14 0.98
C TYR A 350 5.00 25.70 0.08
N VAL A 351 4.97 27.01 -0.11
CA VAL A 351 4.11 27.60 -1.11
C VAL A 351 5.05 28.18 -2.14
N ALA A 352 5.16 27.52 -3.29
CA ALA A 352 5.66 28.20 -4.47
C ALA A 352 4.79 29.45 -4.63
N ASN A 353 5.37 30.63 -4.39
CA ASN A 353 4.73 31.86 -4.81
C ASN A 353 4.61 31.73 -6.34
N PRO A 354 3.38 31.75 -6.90
CA PRO A 354 3.20 31.68 -8.34
C PRO A 354 3.91 32.82 -9.07
#